data_AF-A0A433X2P4-F1
#
_entry.id   AF-A0A433X2P4-F1
#
_cell.length_a   1.000
_cell.length_b   1.000
_cell.length_c   1.000
_cell.angle_alpha   90.00
_cell.angle_beta   90.00
_cell.angle_gamma   90.00
#
_symmetry.space_group_name_H-M   'P 1'
#
loop_
_entity.id
_entity.type
_entity.pdbx_description
1 polymer ?
#
loop_
_entity_poly.entity_id
_entity_poly.type
_entity_poly.pdbx_seq_one_letter_code
_entity_poly.pdbx_strand_id
1 'polypeptide(L)'
;MAHPLLARARRADDGPSSLLHWRDSLKNVSLDQGPRRRLRRAQEPFAPSSADPRRSATTSASAGQTVTALHTRAETVYGLKQNAVENGNRARVETEGPSMTQSRLRPVLGANTQYSARMIVAYRYGALAIAGVGVAWALVFGAMGWWWVVALDIGIIASGLAIYLLIRKGHFTFGLLAAQAALMVIAIVMGLLLDVPTEDAPRVSHLYLLVVAALGYLNYQRNRSRMQLVLIGLCLFAFVVFASAPLASPYDVTMPPLVRSIGTWANAALATAMLAACTHAMHADFVRRNSFSRDLAAALWNDEFQLAYQPQVDLKKATIGAEALLRWTSAHRGAVSPAEFIAEAEKLGLMVGIGGWVLEQGCSVLAQWASVPHLRHLTLSVNVSPSQLMHDEFETLVGDTLARTRADPRRLTLELTESILVTDMDLVVAKLDRLHAMGITFALDDFGTGYSSLSYLRRLPIQQIKIDRGFVQDAASTARSAGLVRNVIRIGADLELDVLAEGVETEEQHALLAAAGCSQFQGFLYGRPMPRATFEERVAAEALAEDAGSAA
;
A
#
# COMPACT_ATOMS: atom_id res chain seq x y z
N MET A 1 22.42 15.32 69.33
CA MET A 1 23.37 16.45 69.30
C MET A 1 24.68 15.96 68.70
N ALA A 2 25.32 16.83 67.93
CA ALA A 2 26.29 16.50 66.88
C ALA A 2 27.70 16.10 67.35
N HIS A 3 28.48 15.66 66.35
CA HIS A 3 29.95 15.73 66.17
C HIS A 3 30.82 14.46 66.40
N PRO A 4 31.93 14.28 65.65
CA PRO A 4 32.12 13.14 64.74
C PRO A 4 33.55 12.54 64.78
N LEU A 5 33.80 11.65 63.82
CA LEU A 5 35.10 11.17 63.31
C LEU A 5 35.84 10.07 64.09
N LEU A 6 35.80 8.91 63.43
CA LEU A 6 36.86 7.93 63.18
C LEU A 6 37.38 7.07 64.35
N ALA A 7 37.07 5.77 64.27
CA ALA A 7 38.06 4.72 64.52
C ALA A 7 37.68 3.39 63.82
N ARG A 8 38.61 2.91 62.98
CA ARG A 8 39.03 1.49 62.77
C ARG A 8 37.97 0.48 62.27
N ALA A 9 38.29 -0.65 61.65
CA ALA A 9 39.43 -1.18 60.90
C ALA A 9 39.03 -2.60 60.46
N ARG A 10 39.47 -3.01 59.27
CA ARG A 10 39.82 -4.39 58.82
C ARG A 10 38.76 -5.50 58.69
N ARG A 11 38.90 -6.15 57.52
CA ARG A 11 38.39 -7.41 56.96
C ARG A 11 38.42 -8.61 57.92
N ALA A 12 37.47 -9.54 57.77
CA ALA A 12 37.70 -10.90 57.26
C ALA A 12 36.36 -11.70 57.13
N ASP A 13 36.22 -12.33 55.96
CA ASP A 13 35.52 -13.56 55.55
C ASP A 13 34.53 -14.29 56.47
N ASP A 14 33.37 -14.64 55.90
CA ASP A 14 32.91 -16.05 55.73
C ASP A 14 31.71 -16.10 54.76
N GLY A 15 31.79 -16.91 53.69
CA GLY A 15 30.67 -17.35 52.85
C GLY A 15 30.15 -18.74 53.29
N PRO A 16 29.41 -19.53 52.46
CA PRO A 16 28.79 -19.22 51.17
C PRO A 16 27.33 -19.75 51.01
N SER A 17 26.80 -19.62 49.78
CA SER A 17 25.73 -20.44 49.15
C SER A 17 24.26 -20.27 49.58
N SER A 18 23.43 -19.68 48.71
CA SER A 18 22.58 -20.41 47.72
C SER A 18 21.43 -19.52 47.22
N LEU A 19 21.57 -19.01 45.98
CA LEU A 19 20.48 -18.34 45.24
C LEU A 19 19.72 -19.39 44.41
N LEU A 20 18.71 -20.00 45.04
CA LEU A 20 17.60 -20.72 44.42
C LEU A 20 16.33 -20.24 45.15
N HIS A 21 15.23 -20.04 44.42
CA HIS A 21 13.93 -19.48 44.82
C HIS A 21 13.66 -18.02 44.42
N TRP A 22 13.53 -17.76 43.12
CA TRP A 22 12.69 -16.66 42.62
C TRP A 22 11.43 -17.17 41.89
N ARG A 23 11.04 -18.44 42.07
CA ARG A 23 9.93 -19.08 41.32
C ARG A 23 8.58 -19.22 42.06
N ASP A 24 8.43 -18.71 43.28
CA ASP A 24 7.23 -19.01 44.10
C ASP A 24 6.30 -17.83 44.46
N SER A 25 6.54 -16.60 43.98
CA SER A 25 5.71 -15.44 44.40
C SER A 25 4.55 -15.05 43.49
N LEU A 26 4.08 -15.89 42.55
CA LEU A 26 2.92 -15.56 41.70
C LEU A 26 1.90 -16.71 41.53
N LYS A 27 1.63 -17.46 42.59
CA LYS A 27 0.43 -18.31 42.68
C LYS A 27 -0.15 -18.26 44.09
N ASN A 28 -1.26 -17.54 44.23
CA ASN A 28 -2.39 -17.80 45.16
C ASN A 28 -2.99 -16.48 45.66
N VAL A 29 -4.04 -15.96 45.00
CA VAL A 29 -5.25 -15.46 45.67
C VAL A 29 -6.42 -15.55 44.68
N SER A 30 -7.47 -16.30 45.05
CA SER A 30 -8.77 -16.36 44.37
C SER A 30 -9.88 -16.31 45.43
N LEU A 31 -10.83 -15.38 45.22
CA LEU A 31 -12.28 -15.40 45.52
C LEU A 31 -12.80 -15.61 46.98
N ASP A 32 -13.56 -14.61 47.49
CA ASP A 32 -14.95 -14.73 48.04
C ASP A 32 -15.50 -13.32 48.45
N GLN A 33 -16.55 -12.76 47.82
CA GLN A 33 -18.01 -12.72 48.10
C GLN A 33 -18.60 -11.80 49.21
N GLY A 34 -19.40 -10.82 48.76
CA GLY A 34 -20.70 -10.36 49.32
C GLY A 34 -20.72 -9.29 50.43
N PRO A 35 -21.83 -8.53 50.66
CA PRO A 35 -23.21 -8.72 50.16
C PRO A 35 -23.92 -7.50 49.50
N ARG A 36 -25.10 -7.75 48.91
CA ARG A 36 -26.02 -6.87 48.13
C ARG A 36 -27.09 -6.15 48.97
N ARG A 37 -27.60 -4.99 48.48
CA ARG A 37 -29.01 -4.47 48.58
C ARG A 37 -29.18 -3.20 47.69
N ARG A 38 -29.81 -3.23 46.50
CA ARG A 38 -31.23 -2.98 46.10
C ARG A 38 -31.90 -1.68 46.62
N LEU A 39 -32.39 -0.84 45.68
CA LEU A 39 -33.69 -0.10 45.58
C LEU A 39 -33.61 0.84 44.32
N ARG A 40 -34.31 0.67 43.18
CA ARG A 40 -35.74 0.83 42.77
C ARG A 40 -36.24 2.30 42.57
N ARG A 41 -36.49 2.65 41.29
CA ARG A 41 -37.47 3.59 40.64
C ARG A 41 -38.05 4.84 41.37
N ALA A 42 -38.06 5.98 40.65
CA ALA A 42 -39.21 6.89 40.33
C ALA A 42 -38.70 8.05 39.42
N GLN A 43 -39.20 8.26 38.18
CA GLN A 43 -40.38 9.03 37.74
C GLN A 43 -40.29 10.58 37.92
N GLU A 44 -40.51 11.28 36.79
CA GLU A 44 -40.53 12.72 36.39
C GLU A 44 -41.43 13.68 37.24
N PRO A 45 -41.78 14.96 36.90
CA PRO A 45 -41.49 15.86 35.72
C PRO A 45 -41.29 17.38 36.04
N PHE A 46 -41.15 18.20 34.98
CA PHE A 46 -41.61 19.61 34.75
C PHE A 46 -40.56 20.66 34.27
N ALA A 47 -40.88 21.26 33.11
CA ALA A 47 -40.31 22.48 32.51
C ALA A 47 -41.21 23.71 32.84
N PRO A 48 -41.17 24.90 32.17
CA PRO A 48 -40.13 25.73 31.53
C PRO A 48 -40.20 27.22 32.04
N SER A 49 -39.72 28.21 31.25
CA SER A 49 -39.96 29.69 31.32
C SER A 49 -38.78 30.50 31.89
N SER A 50 -38.40 31.72 31.46
CA SER A 50 -38.68 32.61 30.31
C SER A 50 -37.77 33.84 30.43
N ALA A 51 -37.24 34.31 29.29
CA ALA A 51 -36.94 35.69 28.84
C ALA A 51 -36.62 36.87 29.81
N ASP A 52 -35.57 37.61 29.41
CA ASP A 52 -35.46 39.09 29.23
C ASP A 52 -34.73 39.96 30.30
N PRO A 53 -34.33 41.24 30.04
CA PRO A 53 -33.01 41.65 29.54
C PRO A 53 -32.35 42.84 30.29
N ARG A 54 -31.14 43.23 29.84
CA ARG A 54 -30.49 44.57 29.84
C ARG A 54 -29.28 44.82 30.76
N ARG A 55 -28.24 45.34 30.07
CA ARG A 55 -27.09 46.19 30.47
C ARG A 55 -25.98 45.45 31.22
N SER A 56 -24.69 45.62 30.89
CA SER A 56 -23.98 46.78 30.33
C SER A 56 -22.71 46.38 29.57
N ALA A 57 -22.37 47.20 28.58
CA ALA A 57 -21.19 47.15 27.73
C ALA A 57 -19.87 47.39 28.48
N THR A 58 -18.80 46.73 28.04
CA THR A 58 -17.53 47.28 27.51
C THR A 58 -16.37 46.30 27.72
N THR A 59 -15.84 45.69 26.64
CA THR A 59 -14.41 45.77 26.23
C THR A 59 -14.07 44.79 25.08
N SER A 60 -13.20 45.29 24.21
CA SER A 60 -12.34 44.65 23.19
C SER A 60 -12.98 43.89 22.01
N ALA A 61 -13.11 44.64 20.91
CA ALA A 61 -13.16 44.15 19.54
C ALA A 61 -11.75 43.73 19.05
N SER A 62 -11.59 42.48 18.62
CA SER A 62 -10.57 42.05 17.64
C SER A 62 -10.79 40.59 17.18
N ALA A 63 -11.80 40.33 16.34
CA ALA A 63 -11.95 39.01 15.68
C ALA A 63 -12.86 39.02 14.43
N GLY A 64 -12.97 40.15 13.72
CA GLY A 64 -13.98 40.32 12.65
C GLY A 64 -13.46 40.80 11.29
N GLN A 65 -12.15 40.91 11.06
CA GLN A 65 -11.60 41.49 9.81
C GLN A 65 -10.71 40.55 8.98
N THR A 66 -10.65 39.26 9.30
CA THR A 66 -9.75 38.33 8.58
C THR A 66 -10.45 37.49 7.50
N VAL A 67 -11.77 37.58 7.34
CA VAL A 67 -12.52 36.72 6.39
C VAL A 67 -12.87 37.43 5.08
N THR A 68 -12.82 38.77 5.01
CA THR A 68 -13.13 39.51 3.76
C THR A 68 -11.89 39.83 2.92
N ALA A 69 -10.66 39.66 3.46
CA ALA A 69 -9.41 39.95 2.75
C ALA A 69 -8.81 38.75 1.98
N LEU A 70 -9.35 37.54 2.17
CA LEU A 70 -8.89 36.33 1.46
C LEU A 70 -9.64 36.05 0.15
N HIS A 71 -10.82 36.64 -0.03
CA HIS A 71 -11.62 36.43 -1.25
C HIS A 71 -11.15 37.28 -2.45
N THR A 72 -10.47 38.41 -2.20
CA THR A 72 -10.00 39.31 -3.27
C THR A 72 -8.62 38.93 -3.82
N ARG A 73 -7.89 38.00 -3.18
CA ARG A 73 -6.55 37.55 -3.61
C ARG A 73 -6.59 36.29 -4.49
N ALA A 74 -7.72 35.58 -4.53
CA ALA A 74 -7.92 34.40 -5.36
C ALA A 74 -8.26 34.76 -6.83
N GLU A 75 -8.93 35.88 -7.07
CA GLU A 75 -9.30 36.31 -8.43
C GLU A 75 -8.14 36.92 -9.23
N THR A 76 -7.11 37.48 -8.56
CA THR A 76 -5.93 38.02 -9.24
C THR A 76 -4.95 36.93 -9.73
N VAL A 77 -4.99 35.72 -9.14
CA VAL A 77 -4.09 34.62 -9.51
C VAL A 77 -4.65 33.80 -10.69
N TYR A 78 -5.97 33.77 -10.88
CA TYR A 78 -6.60 33.10 -12.03
C TYR A 78 -6.42 33.87 -13.35
N GLY A 79 -6.39 35.20 -13.31
CA GLY A 79 -6.19 36.05 -14.50
C GLY A 79 -4.75 36.11 -15.03
N LEU A 80 -3.75 35.70 -14.26
CA LEU A 80 -2.33 35.78 -14.65
C LEU A 80 -1.78 34.49 -15.30
N LYS A 81 -2.51 33.37 -15.24
CA LYS A 81 -2.08 32.09 -15.87
C LYS A 81 -2.57 31.90 -17.31
N GLN A 82 -3.58 32.64 -17.77
CA GLN A 82 -4.04 32.57 -19.16
C GLN A 82 -3.15 33.34 -20.14
N ASN A 83 -2.42 34.38 -19.69
CA ASN A 83 -1.55 35.17 -20.57
C ASN A 83 -0.12 34.63 -20.74
N ALA A 84 0.24 33.53 -20.05
CA ALA A 84 1.58 32.95 -20.11
C ALA A 84 1.69 31.73 -21.05
N VAL A 85 0.58 31.30 -21.67
CA VAL A 85 0.54 30.11 -22.55
C VAL A 85 0.52 30.48 -24.04
N GLU A 86 0.26 31.74 -24.40
CA GLU A 86 0.16 32.18 -25.81
C GLU A 86 1.44 32.78 -26.43
N ASN A 87 2.49 33.07 -25.65
CA ASN A 87 3.73 33.67 -26.18
C ASN A 87 4.96 32.88 -25.74
N GLY A 88 5.22 31.74 -26.40
CA GLY A 88 6.31 30.82 -26.04
C GLY A 88 6.83 29.93 -27.16
N ASN A 89 6.80 30.44 -28.38
CA ASN A 89 7.68 30.14 -29.51
C ASN A 89 7.92 28.68 -29.98
N ARG A 90 7.42 28.46 -31.21
CA ARG A 90 8.02 27.66 -32.28
C ARG A 90 9.56 27.65 -32.25
N ALA A 91 10.15 26.46 -32.27
CA ALA A 91 11.46 26.23 -32.89
C ALA A 91 11.62 24.76 -33.34
N ARG A 92 11.46 24.58 -34.66
CA ARG A 92 12.21 23.72 -35.59
C ARG A 92 12.50 22.24 -35.28
N VAL A 93 11.94 21.43 -36.16
CA VAL A 93 12.33 20.11 -36.69
C VAL A 93 13.84 19.93 -36.86
N GLU A 94 14.39 18.79 -36.43
CA GLU A 94 15.36 18.00 -37.22
C GLU A 94 15.46 16.55 -36.73
N THR A 95 15.68 15.69 -37.71
CA THR A 95 15.66 14.23 -37.80
C THR A 95 16.84 13.53 -37.11
N GLU A 96 16.62 12.32 -36.59
CA GLU A 96 17.43 11.10 -36.87
C GLU A 96 17.02 9.93 -35.94
N GLY A 97 16.69 8.78 -36.54
CA GLY A 97 16.71 7.48 -35.86
C GLY A 97 18.14 6.89 -35.86
N PRO A 98 18.42 5.81 -35.10
CA PRO A 98 18.09 4.50 -35.67
C PRO A 98 17.63 3.42 -34.66
N SER A 99 17.15 2.35 -35.28
CA SER A 99 16.69 1.05 -34.77
C SER A 99 17.34 0.49 -33.50
N MET A 100 16.51 -0.07 -32.62
CA MET A 100 16.92 -1.12 -31.68
C MET A 100 15.91 -2.26 -31.65
N THR A 101 16.39 -3.38 -32.18
CA THR A 101 15.88 -4.74 -32.16
C THR A 101 15.53 -5.18 -30.73
N GLN A 102 14.26 -5.07 -30.33
CA GLN A 102 13.75 -5.75 -29.14
C GLN A 102 13.46 -7.22 -29.46
N SER A 103 14.50 -8.03 -29.58
CA SER A 103 14.37 -9.48 -29.41
C SER A 103 15.63 -10.05 -28.75
N ARG A 104 15.47 -10.42 -27.47
CA ARG A 104 16.20 -11.51 -26.81
C ARG A 104 15.54 -11.78 -25.46
N LEU A 105 14.63 -12.76 -25.51
CA LEU A 105 14.23 -13.71 -24.47
C LEU A 105 14.74 -13.42 -23.05
N ARG A 106 13.84 -12.97 -22.17
CA ARG A 106 13.95 -13.23 -20.73
C ARG A 106 13.69 -14.72 -20.48
N PRO A 107 14.58 -15.48 -19.81
CA PRO A 107 14.23 -16.81 -19.37
C PRO A 107 13.23 -16.75 -18.22
N VAL A 108 12.33 -17.70 -18.29
CA VAL A 108 11.20 -18.02 -17.41
C VAL A 108 11.69 -18.42 -16.00
N LEU A 109 10.96 -17.91 -15.00
CA LEU A 109 10.80 -18.37 -13.60
C LEU A 109 12.05 -18.70 -12.75
N GLY A 110 12.32 -17.82 -11.78
CA GLY A 110 13.13 -18.10 -10.61
C GLY A 110 12.88 -17.07 -9.50
N ALA A 111 11.98 -17.40 -8.58
CA ALA A 111 11.80 -16.86 -7.23
C ALA A 111 12.01 -15.33 -7.01
N ASN A 112 10.90 -14.61 -6.83
CA ASN A 112 10.71 -13.66 -5.72
C ASN A 112 11.92 -12.75 -5.38
N THR A 113 12.43 -11.96 -6.33
CA THR A 113 13.54 -11.04 -6.05
C THR A 113 13.02 -9.68 -5.59
N GLN A 114 12.64 -9.60 -4.30
CA GLN A 114 12.31 -8.37 -3.57
C GLN A 114 13.46 -7.33 -3.46
N TYR A 115 14.58 -7.56 -4.15
CA TYR A 115 15.78 -6.74 -4.10
C TYR A 115 16.11 -6.19 -5.50
N SER A 116 16.33 -4.87 -5.59
CA SER A 116 16.69 -4.24 -6.86
C SER A 116 18.10 -4.64 -7.31
N ALA A 117 18.34 -4.69 -8.63
CA ALA A 117 19.65 -5.02 -9.19
C ALA A 117 20.78 -4.11 -8.67
N ARG A 118 20.49 -2.81 -8.47
CA ARG A 118 21.42 -1.83 -7.88
C ARG A 118 21.84 -2.22 -6.47
N MET A 119 20.92 -2.79 -5.70
CA MET A 119 21.17 -3.17 -4.31
C MET A 119 21.98 -4.47 -4.23
N ILE A 120 21.70 -5.45 -5.09
CA ILE A 120 22.54 -6.66 -5.20
C ILE A 120 23.99 -6.26 -5.52
N VAL A 121 24.18 -5.29 -6.42
CA VAL A 121 25.48 -4.72 -6.74
C VAL A 121 26.11 -4.03 -5.52
N ALA A 122 25.36 -3.21 -4.79
CA ALA A 122 25.85 -2.53 -3.59
C ALA A 122 26.34 -3.52 -2.51
N TYR A 123 25.59 -4.59 -2.22
CA TYR A 123 26.00 -5.60 -1.23
C TYR A 123 27.23 -6.40 -1.68
N ARG A 124 27.37 -6.67 -2.98
CA ARG A 124 28.56 -7.33 -3.53
C ARG A 124 29.82 -6.49 -3.33
N TYR A 125 29.76 -5.21 -3.68
CA TYR A 125 30.91 -4.32 -3.50
C TYR A 125 31.15 -3.97 -2.02
N GLY A 126 30.10 -3.93 -1.19
CA GLY A 126 30.24 -3.83 0.26
C GLY A 126 31.00 -5.01 0.88
N ALA A 127 30.73 -6.24 0.43
CA ALA A 127 31.48 -7.42 0.88
C ALA A 127 32.97 -7.36 0.47
N LEU A 128 33.27 -6.84 -0.72
CA LEU A 128 34.65 -6.61 -1.17
C LEU A 128 35.34 -5.48 -0.38
N ALA A 129 34.60 -4.44 0.01
CA ALA A 129 35.15 -3.36 0.84
C ALA A 129 35.57 -3.87 2.22
N ILE A 130 34.77 -4.74 2.85
CA ILE A 130 35.13 -5.41 4.12
C ILE A 130 36.42 -6.22 3.96
N ALA A 131 36.54 -6.99 2.88
CA ALA A 131 37.76 -7.75 2.59
C ALA A 131 38.96 -6.81 2.36
N GLY A 132 38.78 -5.69 1.66
CA GLY A 132 39.84 -4.69 1.43
C GLY A 132 40.34 -4.04 2.72
N VAL A 133 39.44 -3.73 3.65
CA VAL A 133 39.81 -3.21 4.99
C VAL A 133 40.60 -4.27 5.78
N GLY A 134 40.18 -5.53 5.71
CA GLY A 134 40.93 -6.65 6.32
C GLY A 134 42.35 -6.78 5.78
N VAL A 135 42.55 -6.61 4.46
CA VAL A 135 43.89 -6.60 3.84
C VAL A 135 44.74 -5.45 4.37
N ALA A 136 44.17 -4.25 4.50
CA ALA A 136 44.90 -3.09 5.01
C ALA A 136 45.41 -3.31 6.44
N TRP A 137 44.56 -3.86 7.32
CA TRP A 137 44.96 -4.18 8.70
C TRP A 137 45.95 -5.33 8.79
N ALA A 138 45.79 -6.38 7.97
CA ALA A 138 46.74 -7.49 7.89
C ALA A 138 48.17 -7.01 7.54
N LEU A 139 48.30 -6.01 6.65
CA LEU A 139 49.59 -5.42 6.31
C LEU A 139 50.20 -4.63 7.49
N VAL A 140 49.38 -3.86 8.21
CA VAL A 140 49.81 -3.10 9.40
C VAL A 140 50.28 -4.04 10.50
N PHE A 141 49.50 -5.06 10.84
CA PHE A 141 49.86 -6.02 11.89
C PHE A 141 51.03 -6.93 11.50
N GLY A 142 51.15 -7.27 10.21
CA GLY A 142 52.31 -7.97 9.67
C GLY A 142 53.61 -7.16 9.84
N ALA A 143 53.56 -5.85 9.55
CA ALA A 143 54.70 -4.96 9.78
C ALA A 143 55.06 -4.81 11.26
N MET A 144 54.09 -4.97 12.17
CA MET A 144 54.29 -4.97 13.63
C MET A 144 54.73 -6.34 14.19
N GLY A 145 54.82 -7.39 13.37
CA GLY A 145 55.23 -8.73 13.78
C GLY A 145 54.13 -9.56 14.45
N TRP A 146 52.87 -9.13 14.43
CA TRP A 146 51.75 -9.80 15.09
C TRP A 146 51.05 -10.81 14.16
N TRP A 147 51.80 -11.84 13.77
CA TRP A 147 51.36 -12.83 12.77
C TRP A 147 50.08 -13.59 13.13
N TRP A 148 49.79 -13.76 14.41
CA TRP A 148 48.55 -14.41 14.84
C TRP A 148 47.32 -13.51 14.65
N VAL A 149 47.46 -12.18 14.74
CA VAL A 149 46.40 -11.21 14.41
C VAL A 149 46.19 -11.15 12.90
N VAL A 150 47.27 -11.25 12.12
CA VAL A 150 47.20 -11.38 10.66
C VAL A 150 46.41 -12.63 10.25
N ALA A 151 46.57 -13.75 10.95
CA ALA A 151 45.79 -14.96 10.70
C ALA A 151 44.28 -14.75 10.94
N LEU A 152 43.93 -13.90 11.90
CA LEU A 152 42.55 -13.51 12.20
C LEU A 152 41.96 -12.64 11.08
N ASP A 153 42.74 -11.68 10.57
CA ASP A 153 42.35 -10.85 9.42
C ASP A 153 42.19 -11.67 8.13
N ILE A 154 43.00 -12.72 7.93
CA ILE A 154 42.80 -13.67 6.82
C ILE A 154 41.40 -14.31 6.89
N GLY A 155 40.91 -14.61 8.10
CA GLY A 155 39.54 -15.08 8.31
C GLY A 155 38.48 -14.06 7.88
N ILE A 156 38.71 -12.77 8.18
CA ILE A 156 37.83 -11.66 7.77
C ILE A 156 37.81 -11.55 6.24
N ILE A 157 38.98 -11.57 5.60
CA ILE A 157 39.12 -11.50 4.14
C ILE A 157 38.42 -12.69 3.47
N ALA A 158 38.64 -13.91 3.97
CA ALA A 158 38.00 -15.12 3.46
C ALA A 158 36.48 -15.07 3.60
N SER A 159 35.96 -14.56 4.72
CA SER A 159 34.52 -14.40 4.93
C SER A 159 33.91 -13.40 3.93
N GLY A 160 34.54 -12.25 3.70
CA GLY A 160 34.10 -11.25 2.72
C GLY A 160 34.06 -11.79 1.29
N LEU A 161 35.08 -12.56 0.91
CA LEU A 161 35.13 -13.22 -0.40
C LEU A 161 34.08 -14.32 -0.55
N ALA A 162 33.86 -15.14 0.49
CA ALA A 162 32.83 -16.18 0.50
C ALA A 162 31.42 -15.58 0.36
N ILE A 163 31.12 -14.49 1.07
CA ILE A 163 29.87 -13.74 0.96
C ILE A 163 29.68 -13.19 -0.46
N TYR A 164 30.72 -12.57 -1.03
CA TYR A 164 30.70 -12.08 -2.42
C TYR A 164 30.37 -13.20 -3.42
N LEU A 165 31.00 -14.36 -3.27
CA LEU A 165 30.79 -15.52 -4.13
C LEU A 165 29.36 -16.09 -3.97
N LEU A 166 28.84 -16.16 -2.75
CA LEU A 166 27.47 -16.60 -2.47
C LEU A 166 26.43 -15.68 -3.13
N ILE A 167 26.62 -14.36 -3.02
CA ILE A 167 25.73 -13.38 -3.65
C ILE A 167 25.85 -13.46 -5.19
N ARG A 168 27.06 -13.63 -5.73
CA ARG A 168 27.29 -13.81 -7.18
C ARG A 168 26.61 -15.07 -7.74
N LYS A 169 26.56 -16.15 -6.97
CA LYS A 169 25.92 -17.42 -7.34
C LYS A 169 24.39 -17.42 -7.20
N GLY A 170 23.78 -16.29 -6.79
CA GLY A 170 22.32 -16.17 -6.67
C GLY A 170 21.73 -16.54 -5.31
N HIS A 171 22.54 -16.97 -4.34
CA HIS A 171 22.09 -17.31 -2.98
C HIS A 171 22.01 -16.07 -2.07
N PHE A 172 21.22 -15.07 -2.46
CA PHE A 172 21.22 -13.74 -1.83
C PHE A 172 20.85 -13.76 -0.34
N THR A 173 19.71 -14.38 0.02
CA THR A 173 19.24 -14.44 1.41
C THR A 173 20.24 -15.15 2.34
N PHE A 174 20.84 -16.24 1.86
CA PHE A 174 21.87 -16.95 2.60
C PHE A 174 23.15 -16.12 2.73
N GLY A 175 23.56 -15.43 1.67
CA GLY A 175 24.70 -14.50 1.70
C GLY A 175 24.52 -13.38 2.72
N LEU A 176 23.31 -12.83 2.86
CA LEU A 176 22.99 -11.80 3.87
C LEU A 176 23.06 -12.33 5.30
N LEU A 177 22.53 -13.54 5.54
CA LEU A 177 22.63 -14.20 6.85
C LEU A 177 24.09 -14.51 7.21
N ALA A 178 24.85 -15.05 6.26
CA ALA A 178 26.28 -15.32 6.43
C ALA A 178 27.07 -14.04 6.71
N ALA A 179 26.75 -12.94 6.01
CA ALA A 179 27.39 -11.64 6.23
C ALA A 179 27.12 -11.08 7.62
N GLN A 180 25.87 -11.12 8.08
CA GLN A 180 25.51 -10.65 9.42
C GLN A 180 26.19 -11.51 10.50
N ALA A 181 26.25 -12.84 10.31
CA ALA A 181 26.90 -13.74 11.26
C ALA A 181 28.41 -13.51 11.32
N ALA A 182 29.06 -13.35 10.17
CA ALA A 182 30.48 -13.03 10.09
C ALA A 182 30.80 -11.70 10.79
N LEU A 183 30.06 -10.63 10.50
CA LEU A 183 30.26 -9.32 11.14
C LEU A 183 30.03 -9.37 12.66
N MET A 184 29.05 -10.14 13.13
CA MET A 184 28.83 -10.36 14.57
C MET A 184 30.03 -11.04 15.21
N VAL A 185 30.53 -12.13 14.62
CA VAL A 185 31.71 -12.86 15.11
C VAL A 185 32.93 -11.95 15.14
N ILE A 186 33.16 -11.17 14.07
CA ILE A 186 34.28 -10.22 14.00
C ILE A 186 34.20 -9.19 15.13
N ALA A 187 33.04 -8.60 15.38
CA ALA A 187 32.88 -7.62 16.45
C ALA A 187 33.12 -8.22 17.85
N ILE A 188 32.66 -9.45 18.10
CA ILE A 188 32.90 -10.19 19.36
C ILE A 188 34.39 -10.47 19.52
N VAL A 189 35.04 -11.00 18.49
CA VAL A 189 36.45 -11.38 18.50
C VAL A 189 37.34 -10.15 18.69
N MET A 190 37.06 -9.04 18.00
CA MET A 190 37.75 -7.77 18.24
C MET A 190 37.58 -7.31 19.70
N GLY A 191 36.36 -7.35 20.25
CA GLY A 191 36.10 -6.93 21.63
C GLY A 191 36.79 -7.77 22.70
N LEU A 192 37.07 -9.04 22.42
CA LEU A 192 37.74 -9.95 23.37
C LEU A 192 39.27 -9.92 23.29
N LEU A 193 39.83 -9.66 22.10
CA LEU A 193 41.27 -9.81 21.85
C LEU A 193 41.98 -8.48 21.60
N LEU A 194 41.36 -7.56 20.87
CA LEU A 194 42.03 -6.35 20.35
C LEU A 194 41.57 -5.08 21.07
N ASP A 195 40.33 -5.08 21.59
CA ASP A 195 39.72 -3.94 22.28
C ASP A 195 39.20 -4.33 23.67
N VAL A 196 40.11 -4.88 24.48
CA VAL A 196 39.87 -5.18 25.90
C VAL A 196 39.91 -3.88 26.70
N PRO A 197 38.95 -3.59 27.59
CA PRO A 197 38.90 -2.32 28.34
C PRO A 197 40.08 -2.19 29.32
N THR A 198 40.62 -0.98 29.42
CA THR A 198 41.72 -0.60 30.32
C THR A 198 41.32 0.62 31.15
N GLU A 199 42.07 0.97 32.20
CA GLU A 199 41.77 2.17 33.03
C GLU A 199 41.74 3.46 32.19
N ASP A 200 42.63 3.58 31.20
CA ASP A 200 42.77 4.78 30.36
C ASP A 200 41.86 4.81 29.12
N ALA A 201 41.24 3.68 28.75
CA ALA A 201 40.48 3.58 27.51
C ALA A 201 39.36 2.52 27.60
N PRO A 202 38.10 2.91 27.32
CA PRO A 202 36.98 1.98 27.31
C PRO A 202 36.99 1.11 26.05
N ARG A 203 36.29 -0.03 26.11
CA ARG A 203 35.96 -0.81 24.92
C ARG A 203 34.93 -0.06 24.07
N VAL A 204 35.11 -0.07 22.76
CA VAL A 204 34.24 0.57 21.77
C VAL A 204 33.77 -0.39 20.68
N SER A 205 34.51 -1.47 20.38
CA SER A 205 34.18 -2.42 19.31
C SER A 205 32.79 -3.07 19.45
N HIS A 206 32.26 -3.18 20.67
CA HIS A 206 30.91 -3.70 20.92
C HIS A 206 29.79 -2.82 20.33
N LEU A 207 30.04 -1.53 20.03
CA LEU A 207 29.08 -0.66 19.34
C LEU A 207 28.72 -1.17 17.93
N TYR A 208 29.64 -1.88 17.26
CA TYR A 208 29.36 -2.49 15.96
C TYR A 208 28.27 -3.57 16.04
N LEU A 209 28.04 -4.19 17.21
CA LEU A 209 26.95 -5.15 17.38
C LEU A 209 25.58 -4.50 17.22
N LEU A 210 25.41 -3.23 17.63
CA LEU A 210 24.20 -2.45 17.37
C LEU A 210 24.02 -2.14 15.88
N VAL A 211 25.12 -1.80 15.18
CA VAL A 211 25.11 -1.56 13.72
C VAL A 211 24.71 -2.83 12.98
N VAL A 212 25.30 -3.98 13.33
CA VAL A 212 25.00 -5.29 12.72
C VAL A 212 23.57 -5.71 13.01
N ALA A 213 23.04 -5.44 14.22
CA ALA A 213 21.64 -5.68 14.55
C ALA A 213 20.69 -4.81 13.71
N ALA A 214 20.98 -3.51 13.56
CA ALA A 214 20.18 -2.59 12.74
C ALA A 214 20.18 -3.00 11.26
N LEU A 215 21.35 -3.36 10.71
CA LEU A 215 21.47 -3.88 9.36
C LEU A 215 20.72 -5.21 9.18
N GLY A 216 20.76 -6.08 10.18
CA GLY A 216 19.97 -7.31 10.22
C GLY A 216 18.47 -7.05 10.18
N TYR A 217 17.99 -6.04 10.92
CA TYR A 217 16.58 -5.66 10.94
C TYR A 217 16.13 -5.04 9.60
N LEU A 218 16.97 -4.23 8.96
CA LEU A 218 16.74 -3.75 7.58
C LEU A 218 16.55 -4.91 6.60
N ASN A 219 17.35 -5.96 6.73
CA ASN A 219 17.23 -7.16 5.91
C ASN A 219 15.95 -7.95 6.24
N TYR A 220 15.58 -8.06 7.52
CA TYR A 220 14.34 -8.71 7.97
C TYR A 220 13.08 -8.01 7.44
N GLN A 221 13.04 -6.67 7.41
CA GLN A 221 11.92 -5.91 6.85
C GLN A 221 11.74 -6.12 5.34
N ARG A 222 12.80 -6.56 4.65
CA ARG A 222 12.77 -6.86 3.22
C ARG A 222 12.36 -8.30 2.98
N ASN A 223 12.92 -9.24 3.73
CA ASN A 223 12.54 -10.65 3.68
C ASN A 223 12.46 -11.22 5.11
N ARG A 224 11.23 -11.51 5.57
CA ARG A 224 11.01 -11.96 6.95
C ARG A 224 11.58 -13.37 7.15
N SER A 225 12.59 -13.48 8.01
CA SER A 225 13.25 -14.74 8.35
C SER A 225 13.40 -14.89 9.87
N ARG A 226 12.99 -16.06 10.39
CA ARG A 226 13.16 -16.39 11.83
C ARG A 226 14.64 -16.43 12.22
N MET A 227 15.50 -16.94 11.34
CA MET A 227 16.96 -16.97 11.57
C MET A 227 17.55 -15.57 11.71
N GLN A 228 16.99 -14.60 10.98
CA GLN A 228 17.44 -13.21 11.07
C GLN A 228 17.07 -12.58 12.42
N LEU A 229 15.87 -12.88 12.95
CA LEU A 229 15.48 -12.43 14.30
C LEU A 229 16.36 -13.03 15.39
N VAL A 230 16.69 -14.33 15.28
CA VAL A 230 17.62 -14.99 16.22
C VAL A 230 18.98 -14.28 16.20
N LEU A 231 19.52 -14.01 15.02
CA LEU A 231 20.83 -13.37 14.88
C LEU A 231 20.83 -11.92 15.37
N ILE A 232 19.74 -11.17 15.15
CA ILE A 232 19.54 -9.84 15.74
C ILE A 232 19.54 -9.94 17.27
N GLY A 233 18.78 -10.88 17.84
CA GLY A 233 18.73 -11.12 19.28
C GLY A 233 20.10 -11.46 19.86
N LEU A 234 20.90 -12.29 19.18
CA LEU A 234 22.26 -12.62 19.58
C LEU A 234 23.19 -11.40 19.55
N CYS A 235 23.12 -10.55 18.52
CA CYS A 235 23.89 -9.30 18.48
C CYS A 235 23.55 -8.38 19.66
N LEU A 236 22.25 -8.20 19.95
CA LEU A 236 21.79 -7.34 21.05
C LEU A 236 22.19 -7.92 22.41
N PHE A 237 22.08 -9.23 22.59
CA PHE A 237 22.52 -9.90 23.82
C PHE A 237 24.03 -9.75 24.02
N ALA A 238 24.84 -10.01 22.97
CA ALA A 238 26.27 -9.81 23.02
C ALA A 238 26.62 -8.34 23.34
N PHE A 239 25.94 -7.37 22.74
CA PHE A 239 26.13 -5.96 23.06
C PHE A 239 25.96 -5.69 24.57
N VAL A 240 24.86 -6.16 25.16
CA VAL A 240 24.58 -5.99 26.60
C VAL A 240 25.69 -6.62 27.45
N VAL A 241 26.12 -7.85 27.11
CA VAL A 241 27.19 -8.57 27.81
C VAL A 241 28.51 -7.79 27.77
N PHE A 242 28.93 -7.33 26.58
CA PHE A 242 30.19 -6.60 26.42
C PHE A 242 30.17 -5.18 27.01
N ALA A 243 28.99 -4.56 27.08
CA ALA A 243 28.79 -3.27 27.73
C ALA A 243 28.76 -3.38 29.27
N SER A 244 28.35 -4.53 29.80
CA SER A 244 28.16 -4.74 31.24
C SER A 244 29.32 -5.46 31.93
N ALA A 245 30.21 -6.11 31.17
CA ALA A 245 31.30 -6.90 31.72
C ALA A 245 32.64 -6.60 31.01
N PRO A 246 33.74 -6.41 31.78
CA PRO A 246 35.08 -6.23 31.23
C PRO A 246 35.69 -7.59 30.83
N LEU A 247 34.98 -8.34 30.00
CA LEU A 247 35.42 -9.65 29.50
C LEU A 247 36.76 -9.53 28.79
N ALA A 248 37.73 -10.36 29.07
CA ALA A 248 39.01 -10.36 28.37
C ALA A 248 39.39 -11.78 27.98
N SER A 249 40.03 -11.93 26.82
CA SER A 249 40.73 -13.17 26.52
C SER A 249 42.05 -13.21 27.29
N PRO A 250 42.51 -14.37 27.78
CA PRO A 250 43.87 -14.54 28.33
C PRO A 250 45.01 -14.27 27.32
N TYR A 251 44.67 -14.11 26.04
CA TYR A 251 45.59 -13.88 24.93
C TYR A 251 45.32 -12.52 24.25
N ASP A 252 44.96 -11.50 25.03
CA ASP A 252 44.67 -10.18 24.49
C ASP A 252 45.92 -9.46 23.96
N VAL A 253 45.72 -8.56 22.99
CA VAL A 253 46.76 -7.70 22.41
C VAL A 253 46.66 -6.34 23.06
N THR A 254 47.66 -5.98 23.85
CA THR A 254 47.78 -4.62 24.36
C THR A 254 48.36 -3.70 23.28
N MET A 255 47.50 -2.89 22.67
CA MET A 255 47.88 -1.88 21.69
C MET A 255 48.69 -0.73 22.34
N PRO A 256 49.64 -0.10 21.63
CA PRO A 256 50.31 1.10 22.11
C PRO A 256 49.29 2.20 22.49
N PRO A 257 49.50 2.95 23.60
CA PRO A 257 48.50 3.90 24.11
C PRO A 257 48.03 4.94 23.08
N LEU A 258 48.94 5.42 22.22
CA LEU A 258 48.63 6.38 21.15
C LEU A 258 47.71 5.80 20.08
N VAL A 259 47.94 4.54 19.67
CA VAL A 259 47.09 3.84 18.69
C VAL A 259 45.72 3.58 19.29
N ARG A 260 45.68 3.21 20.58
CA ARG A 260 44.46 2.89 21.30
C ARG A 260 43.56 4.11 21.54
N SER A 261 44.13 5.26 21.91
CA SER A 261 43.36 6.50 22.11
C SER A 261 42.74 7.00 20.80
N ILE A 262 43.52 7.01 19.71
CA ILE A 262 43.01 7.37 18.38
C ILE A 262 41.95 6.37 17.93
N GLY A 263 42.21 5.06 18.09
CA GLY A 263 41.29 4.00 17.71
C GLY A 263 39.96 4.04 18.45
N THR A 264 39.96 4.40 19.74
CA THR A 264 38.75 4.55 20.57
C THR A 264 37.80 5.57 19.95
N TRP A 265 38.29 6.78 19.64
CA TRP A 265 37.48 7.83 19.02
C TRP A 265 37.09 7.49 17.58
N ALA A 266 38.03 6.98 16.78
CA ALA A 266 37.79 6.65 15.38
C ALA A 266 36.71 5.55 15.22
N ASN A 267 36.83 4.45 15.98
CA ASN A 267 35.87 3.34 15.94
C ASN A 267 34.50 3.77 16.49
N ALA A 268 34.46 4.58 17.56
CA ALA A 268 33.20 5.09 18.11
C ALA A 268 32.47 5.98 17.10
N ALA A 269 33.20 6.92 16.48
CA ALA A 269 32.65 7.80 15.47
C ALA A 269 32.16 7.02 14.25
N LEU A 270 32.94 6.04 13.77
CA LEU A 270 32.56 5.20 12.63
C LEU A 270 31.32 4.35 12.93
N ALA A 271 31.28 3.64 14.06
CA ALA A 271 30.12 2.85 14.46
C ALA A 271 28.86 3.72 14.61
N THR A 272 28.98 4.91 15.20
CA THR A 272 27.88 5.86 15.36
C THR A 272 27.39 6.38 14.00
N ALA A 273 28.30 6.74 13.09
CA ALA A 273 27.94 7.19 11.75
C ALA A 273 27.25 6.08 10.93
N MET A 274 27.72 4.84 11.04
CA MET A 274 27.09 3.68 10.40
C MET A 274 25.69 3.41 10.96
N LEU A 275 25.51 3.52 12.28
CA LEU A 275 24.20 3.39 12.91
C LEU A 275 23.24 4.49 12.44
N ALA A 276 23.70 5.74 12.41
CA ALA A 276 22.93 6.88 11.90
C ALA A 276 22.51 6.66 10.43
N ALA A 277 23.44 6.22 9.57
CA ALA A 277 23.14 5.88 8.18
C ALA A 277 22.10 4.73 8.06
N CYS A 278 22.19 3.70 8.91
CA CYS A 278 21.20 2.63 8.95
C CYS A 278 19.82 3.16 9.37
N THR A 279 19.74 3.98 10.42
CA THR A 279 18.47 4.58 10.86
C THR A 279 17.86 5.50 9.80
N HIS A 280 18.68 6.28 9.10
CA HIS A 280 18.24 7.12 8.00
C HIS A 280 17.71 6.27 6.83
N ALA A 281 18.42 5.20 6.45
CA ALA A 281 17.97 4.27 5.42
C ALA A 281 16.65 3.57 5.80
N MET A 282 16.49 3.15 7.06
CA MET A 282 15.24 2.58 7.59
C MET A 282 14.10 3.59 7.49
N HIS A 283 14.33 4.85 7.88
CA HIS A 283 13.34 5.90 7.81
C HIS A 283 12.94 6.20 6.36
N ALA A 284 13.90 6.30 5.45
CA ALA A 284 13.64 6.53 4.02
C ALA A 284 12.83 5.38 3.39
N ASP A 285 13.15 4.12 3.72
CA ASP A 285 12.39 2.96 3.26
C ASP A 285 10.97 2.91 3.85
N PHE A 286 10.80 3.29 5.11
CA PHE A 286 9.49 3.40 5.78
C PHE A 286 8.62 4.49 5.13
N VAL A 287 9.15 5.70 4.97
CA VAL A 287 8.44 6.83 4.35
C VAL A 287 8.02 6.51 2.92
N ARG A 288 8.88 5.86 2.14
CA ARG A 288 8.57 5.47 0.75
C ARG A 288 7.44 4.45 0.64
N ARG A 289 7.37 3.48 1.57
CA ARG A 289 6.32 2.45 1.58
C ARG A 289 5.00 2.97 2.16
N ASN A 290 5.04 3.87 3.14
CA ASN A 290 3.84 4.42 3.77
C ASN A 290 3.22 5.60 3.02
N SER A 291 3.89 6.22 2.05
CA SER A 291 3.34 7.40 1.37
C SER A 291 2.14 7.03 0.49
N PHE A 292 2.21 5.98 -0.32
CA PHE A 292 1.13 5.64 -1.25
C PHE A 292 -0.19 5.31 -0.51
N SER A 293 -0.14 4.45 0.49
CA SER A 293 -1.33 4.09 1.29
C SER A 293 -1.89 5.29 2.05
N ARG A 294 -1.04 6.21 2.53
CA ARG A 294 -1.48 7.45 3.18
C ARG A 294 -2.10 8.44 2.20
N ASP A 295 -1.49 8.60 1.02
CA ASP A 295 -2.00 9.46 -0.05
C ASP A 295 -3.39 8.96 -0.48
N LEU A 296 -3.53 7.64 -0.69
CA LEU A 296 -4.80 7.01 -1.07
C LEU A 296 -5.87 7.14 0.01
N ALA A 297 -5.48 6.96 1.28
CA ALA A 297 -6.38 7.18 2.41
C ALA A 297 -6.74 8.66 2.60
N ALA A 298 -5.98 9.62 2.06
CA ALA A 298 -6.33 11.04 2.12
C ALA A 298 -7.13 11.51 0.90
N ALA A 299 -7.03 10.78 -0.22
CA ALA A 299 -7.60 11.16 -1.52
C ALA A 299 -9.11 11.45 -1.48
N LEU A 300 -9.87 10.71 -0.66
CA LEU A 300 -11.31 10.90 -0.51
C LEU A 300 -11.68 12.24 0.18
N TRP A 301 -10.80 12.74 1.05
CA TRP A 301 -11.00 14.02 1.77
C TRP A 301 -10.43 15.22 1.02
N ASN A 302 -9.57 14.97 0.03
CA ASN A 302 -8.86 15.98 -0.74
C ASN A 302 -9.45 16.20 -2.15
N ASP A 303 -10.64 15.64 -2.43
CA ASP A 303 -11.30 15.72 -3.74
C ASP A 303 -10.41 15.25 -4.92
N GLU A 304 -9.57 14.24 -4.68
CA GLU A 304 -8.64 13.72 -5.70
C GLU A 304 -9.24 12.61 -6.56
N PHE A 305 -10.43 12.11 -6.19
CA PHE A 305 -11.19 11.13 -6.96
C PHE A 305 -12.15 11.82 -7.93
N GLN A 306 -12.25 11.25 -9.12
CA GLN A 306 -13.21 11.67 -10.13
C GLN A 306 -13.76 10.45 -10.87
N LEU A 307 -14.96 10.59 -11.43
CA LEU A 307 -15.56 9.56 -12.28
C LEU A 307 -15.35 9.93 -13.76
N ALA A 308 -14.84 8.96 -14.52
CA ALA A 308 -14.91 8.97 -15.97
C ALA A 308 -16.06 8.07 -16.41
N TYR A 309 -16.70 8.41 -17.52
CA TYR A 309 -17.89 7.73 -18.03
C TYR A 309 -17.51 7.05 -19.35
N GLN A 310 -17.67 5.73 -19.42
CA GLN A 310 -17.48 5.00 -20.66
C GLN A 310 -18.84 4.67 -21.30
N PRO A 311 -19.09 5.10 -22.54
CA PRO A 311 -20.35 4.84 -23.23
C PRO A 311 -20.64 3.36 -23.43
N GLN A 312 -21.88 2.98 -23.16
CA GLN A 312 -22.49 1.70 -23.51
C GLN A 312 -23.54 1.95 -24.60
N VAL A 313 -23.51 1.15 -25.66
CA VAL A 313 -24.35 1.35 -26.85
C VAL A 313 -25.19 0.12 -27.20
N ASP A 314 -26.30 0.33 -27.89
CA ASP A 314 -27.13 -0.74 -28.45
C ASP A 314 -26.63 -1.24 -29.81
N LEU A 315 -27.41 -2.14 -30.44
CA LEU A 315 -27.17 -2.63 -31.81
C LEU A 315 -27.10 -1.54 -32.87
N LYS A 316 -27.79 -0.41 -32.69
CA LYS A 316 -27.77 0.74 -33.61
C LYS A 316 -26.62 1.70 -33.29
N LYS A 317 -25.78 1.37 -32.30
CA LYS A 317 -24.71 2.21 -31.76
C LYS A 317 -25.22 3.48 -31.07
N ALA A 318 -26.50 3.53 -30.70
CA ALA A 318 -27.06 4.60 -29.91
C ALA A 318 -26.64 4.42 -28.45
N THR A 319 -26.26 5.51 -27.77
CA THR A 319 -25.86 5.44 -26.36
C THR A 319 -27.07 5.11 -25.48
N ILE A 320 -26.98 4.00 -24.73
CA ILE A 320 -28.03 3.54 -23.80
C ILE A 320 -27.65 3.71 -22.33
N GLY A 321 -26.39 4.00 -22.05
CA GLY A 321 -25.88 4.20 -20.70
C GLY A 321 -24.39 4.47 -20.67
N ALA A 322 -23.85 4.44 -19.46
CA ALA A 322 -22.42 4.53 -19.24
C ALA A 322 -21.95 3.69 -18.05
N GLU A 323 -20.71 3.24 -18.11
CA GLU A 323 -20.00 2.73 -16.93
C GLU A 323 -19.25 3.88 -16.24
N ALA A 324 -19.50 4.06 -14.94
CA ALA A 324 -18.79 4.99 -14.09
C ALA A 324 -17.47 4.35 -13.60
N LEU A 325 -16.37 4.86 -14.11
CA LEU A 325 -15.03 4.35 -13.87
C LEU A 325 -14.24 5.30 -12.98
N LEU A 326 -13.87 4.82 -11.80
CA LEU A 326 -13.10 5.59 -10.82
C LEU A 326 -11.71 5.96 -11.38
N ARG A 327 -11.33 7.22 -11.20
CA ARG A 327 -10.02 7.76 -11.54
C ARG A 327 -9.47 8.51 -10.33
N TRP A 328 -8.17 8.36 -10.11
CA TRP A 328 -7.46 9.08 -9.06
C TRP A 328 -6.35 9.93 -9.67
N THR A 329 -6.39 11.23 -9.38
CA THR A 329 -5.29 12.14 -9.71
C THR A 329 -4.70 12.66 -8.41
N SER A 330 -3.59 12.05 -7.98
CA SER A 330 -2.90 12.45 -6.76
C SER A 330 -2.16 13.77 -6.96
N ALA A 331 -2.22 14.66 -5.98
CA ALA A 331 -1.46 15.92 -6.00
C ALA A 331 0.07 15.70 -6.15
N HIS A 332 0.60 14.57 -5.67
CA HIS A 332 2.02 14.27 -5.69
C HIS A 332 2.46 13.35 -6.85
N ARG A 333 1.54 12.53 -7.39
CA ARG A 333 1.86 11.49 -8.38
C ARG A 333 1.23 11.73 -9.76
N GLY A 334 0.32 12.70 -9.87
CA GLY A 334 -0.51 12.86 -11.06
C GLY A 334 -1.52 11.72 -11.19
N ALA A 335 -1.89 11.39 -12.42
CA ALA A 335 -2.84 10.31 -12.69
C ALA A 335 -2.27 8.95 -12.30
N VAL A 336 -2.96 8.24 -11.40
CA VAL A 336 -2.60 6.90 -10.94
C VAL A 336 -3.49 5.85 -11.60
N SER A 337 -2.91 4.72 -12.00
CA SER A 337 -3.65 3.65 -12.67
C SER A 337 -4.70 3.02 -11.74
N PRO A 338 -5.97 2.85 -12.18
CA PRO A 338 -7.00 2.12 -11.43
C PRO A 338 -6.56 0.72 -10.97
N ALA A 339 -5.87 -0.03 -11.84
CA ALA A 339 -5.36 -1.35 -11.50
C ALA A 339 -4.36 -1.34 -10.33
N GLU A 340 -3.66 -0.22 -10.10
CA GLU A 340 -2.72 -0.06 -9.00
C GLU A 340 -3.43 0.34 -7.69
N PHE A 341 -4.22 1.42 -7.73
CA PHE A 341 -4.78 1.97 -6.49
C PHE A 341 -6.01 1.22 -5.98
N ILE A 342 -6.83 0.60 -6.86
CA ILE A 342 -7.99 -0.19 -6.41
C ILE A 342 -7.50 -1.42 -5.65
N ALA A 343 -6.51 -2.12 -6.19
CA ALA A 343 -5.91 -3.29 -5.54
C ALA A 343 -5.29 -2.95 -4.17
N GLU A 344 -4.77 -1.73 -3.99
CA GLU A 344 -4.26 -1.29 -2.70
C GLU A 344 -5.38 -0.80 -1.77
N ALA A 345 -6.39 -0.10 -2.28
CA ALA A 345 -7.57 0.31 -1.52
C ALA A 345 -8.29 -0.89 -0.90
N GLU A 346 -8.41 -1.99 -1.66
CA GLU A 346 -9.00 -3.25 -1.19
C GLU A 346 -8.22 -3.82 0.01
N LYS A 347 -6.88 -3.88 -0.08
CA LYS A 347 -6.02 -4.38 1.02
C LYS A 347 -6.10 -3.50 2.26
N LEU A 348 -6.33 -2.20 2.09
CA LEU A 348 -6.45 -1.22 3.17
C LEU A 348 -7.88 -1.14 3.73
N GLY A 349 -8.85 -1.85 3.14
CA GLY A 349 -10.26 -1.77 3.53
C GLY A 349 -10.92 -0.43 3.20
N LEU A 350 -10.35 0.36 2.28
CA LEU A 350 -10.86 1.69 1.91
C LEU A 350 -12.04 1.64 0.93
N MET A 351 -12.31 0.47 0.32
CA MET A 351 -13.32 0.33 -0.73
C MET A 351 -14.74 0.61 -0.25
N VAL A 352 -15.05 0.39 1.03
CA VAL A 352 -16.36 0.78 1.62
C VAL A 352 -16.58 2.29 1.53
N GLY A 353 -15.60 3.09 1.96
CA GLY A 353 -15.68 4.55 1.90
C GLY A 353 -15.62 5.08 0.47
N ILE A 354 -14.66 4.59 -0.33
CA ILE A 354 -14.48 5.02 -1.72
C ILE A 354 -15.71 4.71 -2.55
N GLY A 355 -16.22 3.48 -2.51
CA GLY A 355 -17.35 3.14 -3.35
C GLY A 355 -18.70 3.65 -2.81
N GLY A 356 -18.81 3.99 -1.53
CA GLY A 356 -19.91 4.82 -1.02
C GLY A 356 -19.93 6.20 -1.70
N TRP A 357 -18.76 6.84 -1.83
CA TRP A 357 -18.62 8.08 -2.59
C TRP A 357 -18.93 7.90 -4.08
N VAL A 358 -18.43 6.82 -4.71
CA VAL A 358 -18.74 6.52 -6.13
C VAL A 358 -20.25 6.37 -6.32
N LEU A 359 -20.93 5.64 -5.43
CA LEU A 359 -22.36 5.44 -5.49
C LEU A 359 -23.13 6.75 -5.36
N GLU A 360 -22.75 7.62 -4.42
CA GLU A 360 -23.36 8.93 -4.25
C GLU A 360 -23.18 9.82 -5.49
N GLN A 361 -21.97 9.88 -6.04
CA GLN A 361 -21.72 10.63 -7.27
C GLN A 361 -22.53 10.07 -8.45
N GLY A 362 -22.56 8.75 -8.62
CA GLY A 362 -23.34 8.10 -9.67
C GLY A 362 -24.84 8.35 -9.55
N CYS A 363 -25.40 8.20 -8.34
CA CYS A 363 -26.82 8.49 -8.10
C CYS A 363 -27.16 9.97 -8.32
N SER A 364 -26.27 10.88 -7.91
CA SER A 364 -26.43 12.32 -8.20
C SER A 364 -26.47 12.60 -9.70
N VAL A 365 -25.63 11.91 -10.49
CA VAL A 365 -25.62 12.04 -11.95
C VAL A 365 -26.93 11.53 -12.55
N LEU A 366 -27.40 10.35 -12.14
CA LEU A 366 -28.67 9.79 -12.58
C LEU A 366 -29.86 10.71 -12.28
N ALA A 367 -29.90 11.30 -11.08
CA ALA A 367 -30.93 12.26 -10.70
C ALA A 367 -30.92 13.52 -11.59
N GLN A 368 -29.73 13.98 -12.01
CA GLN A 368 -29.59 15.10 -12.92
C GLN A 368 -30.02 14.73 -14.35
N TRP A 369 -29.61 13.56 -14.84
CA TRP A 369 -30.03 13.03 -16.15
C TRP A 369 -31.55 12.88 -16.25
N ALA A 370 -32.23 12.49 -15.17
CA ALA A 370 -33.69 12.38 -15.15
C ALA A 370 -34.42 13.69 -15.51
N SER A 371 -33.79 14.85 -15.26
CA SER A 371 -34.35 16.17 -15.60
C SER A 371 -34.11 16.61 -17.05
N VAL A 372 -33.25 15.91 -17.80
CA VAL A 372 -32.86 16.25 -19.16
C VAL A 372 -33.49 15.26 -20.15
N PRO A 373 -34.37 15.69 -21.08
CA PRO A 373 -35.17 14.78 -21.92
C PRO A 373 -34.39 13.73 -22.71
N HIS A 374 -33.23 14.09 -23.27
CA HIS A 374 -32.39 13.19 -24.05
C HIS A 374 -31.42 12.35 -23.19
N LEU A 375 -31.32 12.60 -21.87
CA LEU A 375 -30.48 11.80 -20.96
C LEU A 375 -31.31 10.92 -20.01
N ARG A 376 -32.59 11.22 -19.78
CA ARG A 376 -33.45 10.52 -18.80
C ARG A 376 -33.61 9.01 -19.01
N HIS A 377 -33.30 8.53 -20.21
CA HIS A 377 -33.41 7.11 -20.57
C HIS A 377 -32.11 6.34 -20.28
N LEU A 378 -31.00 7.04 -20.07
CA LEU A 378 -29.69 6.44 -19.86
C LEU A 378 -29.63 5.70 -18.52
N THR A 379 -28.89 4.61 -18.54
CA THR A 379 -28.50 3.86 -17.34
C THR A 379 -27.07 4.23 -16.92
N LEU A 380 -26.73 4.00 -15.65
CA LEU A 380 -25.38 4.17 -15.14
C LEU A 380 -24.95 2.92 -14.37
N SER A 381 -23.90 2.28 -14.86
CA SER A 381 -23.22 1.17 -14.22
C SER A 381 -22.19 1.65 -13.20
N VAL A 382 -22.19 1.06 -12.00
CA VAL A 382 -21.21 1.33 -10.93
C VAL A 382 -20.63 0.00 -10.43
N ASN A 383 -19.31 -0.09 -10.44
CA ASN A 383 -18.58 -1.25 -9.91
C ASN A 383 -18.69 -1.35 -8.38
N VAL A 384 -18.97 -2.55 -7.89
CA VAL A 384 -19.03 -2.86 -6.45
C VAL A 384 -18.05 -3.99 -6.13
N SER A 385 -17.13 -3.72 -5.22
CA SER A 385 -16.17 -4.73 -4.75
C SER A 385 -16.85 -5.76 -3.84
N PRO A 386 -16.32 -7.00 -3.75
CA PRO A 386 -16.83 -8.01 -2.82
C PRO A 386 -16.83 -7.53 -1.36
N SER A 387 -15.79 -6.81 -0.92
CA SER A 387 -15.72 -6.31 0.45
C SER A 387 -16.83 -5.30 0.78
N GLN A 388 -17.27 -4.51 -0.20
CA GLN A 388 -18.38 -3.59 -0.06
C GLN A 388 -19.73 -4.31 0.06
N LEU A 389 -20.05 -5.24 -0.85
CA LEU A 389 -21.34 -5.94 -0.80
C LEU A 389 -21.49 -6.68 0.53
N MET A 390 -20.40 -7.29 1.01
CA MET A 390 -20.39 -8.06 2.25
C MET A 390 -20.41 -7.19 3.51
N HIS A 391 -20.28 -5.86 3.39
CA HIS A 391 -20.40 -4.96 4.54
C HIS A 391 -21.85 -4.97 5.05
N ASP A 392 -22.02 -5.01 6.37
CA ASP A 392 -23.35 -5.17 7.01
C ASP A 392 -24.31 -4.03 6.66
N GLU A 393 -23.79 -2.81 6.53
CA GLU A 393 -24.59 -1.60 6.26
C GLU A 393 -24.73 -1.28 4.76
N PHE A 394 -24.29 -2.15 3.85
CA PHE A 394 -24.29 -1.84 2.41
C PHE A 394 -25.69 -1.57 1.86
N GLU A 395 -26.69 -2.40 2.21
CA GLU A 395 -28.07 -2.16 1.74
C GLU A 395 -28.64 -0.84 2.26
N THR A 396 -28.35 -0.50 3.52
CA THR A 396 -28.78 0.78 4.13
C THR A 396 -28.10 1.96 3.43
N LEU A 397 -26.79 1.89 3.19
CA LEU A 397 -26.03 2.91 2.47
C LEU A 397 -26.62 3.18 1.09
N VAL A 398 -26.97 2.12 0.34
CA VAL A 398 -27.58 2.24 -0.99
C VAL A 398 -28.96 2.90 -0.90
N GLY A 399 -29.82 2.41 0.00
CA GLY A 399 -31.15 2.97 0.20
C GLY A 399 -31.13 4.45 0.59
N ASP A 400 -30.26 4.83 1.53
CA ASP A 400 -30.10 6.21 1.99
C ASP A 400 -29.56 7.12 0.88
N THR A 401 -28.66 6.61 0.05
CA THR A 401 -28.09 7.35 -1.08
C THR A 401 -29.15 7.60 -2.14
N LEU A 402 -29.93 6.59 -2.52
CA LEU A 402 -31.07 6.73 -3.44
C LEU A 402 -32.10 7.72 -2.90
N ALA A 403 -32.45 7.65 -1.62
CA ALA A 403 -33.39 8.57 -0.98
C ALA A 403 -32.87 10.03 -0.98
N ARG A 404 -31.59 10.23 -0.66
CA ARG A 404 -30.94 11.56 -0.60
C ARG A 404 -30.85 12.21 -1.98
N THR A 405 -30.43 11.45 -2.98
CA THR A 405 -30.21 11.92 -4.36
C THR A 405 -31.47 11.96 -5.21
N ARG A 406 -32.48 11.15 -4.85
CA ARG A 406 -33.70 10.90 -5.64
C ARG A 406 -33.42 10.30 -7.02
N ALA A 407 -32.33 9.55 -7.17
CA ALA A 407 -32.06 8.80 -8.38
C ALA A 407 -33.14 7.73 -8.60
N ASP A 408 -33.52 7.49 -9.87
CA ASP A 408 -34.38 6.35 -10.20
C ASP A 408 -33.55 5.07 -10.10
N PRO A 409 -33.86 4.16 -9.15
CA PRO A 409 -33.08 2.94 -8.96
C PRO A 409 -33.05 2.04 -10.19
N ARG A 410 -34.07 2.12 -11.06
CA ARG A 410 -34.16 1.34 -12.31
C ARG A 410 -33.15 1.78 -13.37
N ARG A 411 -32.49 2.92 -13.14
CA ARG A 411 -31.40 3.43 -14.00
C ARG A 411 -30.02 3.16 -13.41
N LEU A 412 -29.93 2.65 -12.19
CA LEU A 412 -28.69 2.26 -11.56
C LEU A 412 -28.44 0.77 -11.79
N THR A 413 -27.29 0.47 -12.40
CA THR A 413 -26.78 -0.89 -12.51
C THR A 413 -25.59 -1.04 -11.58
N LEU A 414 -25.61 -2.06 -10.70
CA LEU A 414 -24.44 -2.41 -9.89
C LEU A 414 -23.72 -3.59 -10.53
N GLU A 415 -22.44 -3.40 -10.81
CA GLU A 415 -21.59 -4.42 -11.45
C GLU A 415 -20.82 -5.19 -10.39
N LEU A 416 -20.90 -6.51 -10.45
CA LEU A 416 -20.30 -7.44 -9.49
C LEU A 416 -19.30 -8.31 -10.21
N THR A 417 -18.09 -8.45 -9.68
CA THR A 417 -17.12 -9.41 -10.24
C THR A 417 -17.49 -10.84 -9.89
N GLU A 418 -17.07 -11.78 -10.73
CA GLU A 418 -17.27 -13.21 -10.52
C GLU A 418 -16.66 -13.74 -9.20
N SER A 419 -15.66 -13.05 -8.66
CA SER A 419 -15.01 -13.43 -7.39
C SER A 419 -15.98 -13.44 -6.20
N ILE A 420 -17.08 -12.70 -6.29
CA ILE A 420 -18.11 -12.66 -5.25
C ILE A 420 -18.78 -14.02 -5.04
N LEU A 421 -18.79 -14.85 -6.09
CA LEU A 421 -19.40 -16.19 -6.08
C LEU A 421 -18.64 -17.21 -5.22
N VAL A 422 -17.43 -16.87 -4.77
CA VAL A 422 -16.62 -17.71 -3.88
C VAL A 422 -17.01 -17.49 -2.39
N THR A 423 -17.85 -16.50 -2.11
CA THR A 423 -18.30 -16.14 -0.75
C THR A 423 -19.56 -16.92 -0.34
N ASP A 424 -20.08 -16.69 0.86
CA ASP A 424 -21.36 -17.22 1.34
C ASP A 424 -22.52 -16.82 0.39
N MET A 425 -22.85 -17.74 -0.51
CA MET A 425 -23.81 -17.53 -1.59
C MET A 425 -25.22 -17.20 -1.09
N ASP A 426 -25.63 -17.79 0.04
CA ASP A 426 -26.98 -17.56 0.59
C ASP A 426 -27.10 -16.13 1.11
N LEU A 427 -26.03 -15.63 1.75
CA LEU A 427 -25.94 -14.24 2.19
C LEU A 427 -25.90 -13.27 1.00
N VAL A 428 -25.12 -13.58 -0.04
CA VAL A 428 -25.04 -12.75 -1.26
C VAL A 428 -26.41 -12.65 -1.92
N VAL A 429 -27.07 -13.78 -2.20
CA VAL A 429 -28.41 -13.79 -2.81
C VAL A 429 -29.40 -12.98 -1.98
N ALA A 430 -29.44 -13.16 -0.66
CA ALA A 430 -30.34 -12.41 0.21
C ALA A 430 -30.11 -10.89 0.16
N LYS A 431 -28.86 -10.44 0.06
CA LYS A 431 -28.52 -9.01 -0.10
C LYS A 431 -28.95 -8.48 -1.47
N LEU A 432 -28.65 -9.22 -2.54
CA LEU A 432 -29.01 -8.83 -3.89
C LEU A 432 -30.53 -8.78 -4.07
N ASP A 433 -31.29 -9.71 -3.51
CA ASP A 433 -32.76 -9.71 -3.56
C ASP A 433 -33.35 -8.45 -2.91
N ARG A 434 -32.81 -8.02 -1.75
CA ARG A 434 -33.25 -6.80 -1.06
C ARG A 434 -32.99 -5.55 -1.89
N LEU A 435 -31.82 -5.46 -2.51
CA LEU A 435 -31.43 -4.35 -3.37
C LEU A 435 -32.22 -4.36 -4.69
N HIS A 436 -32.46 -5.53 -5.26
CA HIS A 436 -33.28 -5.72 -6.45
C HIS A 436 -34.73 -5.30 -6.19
N ALA A 437 -35.26 -5.58 -4.99
CA ALA A 437 -36.59 -5.10 -4.57
C ALA A 437 -36.69 -3.56 -4.48
N MET A 438 -35.56 -2.84 -4.42
CA MET A 438 -35.53 -1.37 -4.55
C MET A 438 -35.64 -0.92 -6.03
N GLY A 439 -35.53 -1.84 -6.99
CA GLY A 439 -35.56 -1.58 -8.42
C GLY A 439 -34.17 -1.51 -9.07
N ILE A 440 -33.11 -1.85 -8.36
CA ILE A 440 -31.72 -1.82 -8.85
C ILE A 440 -31.46 -3.01 -9.79
N THR A 441 -30.74 -2.74 -10.87
CA THR A 441 -30.28 -3.75 -11.82
C THR A 441 -28.89 -4.25 -11.43
N PHE A 442 -28.62 -5.54 -11.64
CA PHE A 442 -27.31 -6.13 -11.42
C PHE A 442 -26.72 -6.71 -12.70
N ALA A 443 -25.43 -6.44 -12.89
CA ALA A 443 -24.62 -7.04 -13.95
C ALA A 443 -23.49 -7.88 -13.34
N LEU A 444 -23.24 -9.05 -13.93
CA LEU A 444 -22.06 -9.86 -13.59
C LEU A 444 -20.91 -9.49 -14.55
N ASP A 445 -19.83 -8.99 -13.98
CA ASP A 445 -18.64 -8.53 -14.68
C ASP A 445 -17.55 -9.62 -14.79
N ASP A 446 -16.65 -9.47 -15.75
CA ASP A 446 -15.53 -10.38 -16.03
C ASP A 446 -15.93 -11.84 -16.32
N PHE A 447 -17.13 -12.08 -16.87
CA PHE A 447 -17.65 -13.43 -17.04
C PHE A 447 -16.78 -14.28 -17.98
N GLY A 448 -16.38 -15.46 -17.47
CA GLY A 448 -15.56 -16.43 -18.21
C GLY A 448 -14.09 -16.44 -17.80
N THR A 449 -13.66 -15.52 -16.94
CA THR A 449 -12.27 -15.47 -16.44
C THR A 449 -12.01 -16.37 -15.20
N GLY A 450 -13.05 -17.00 -14.61
CA GLY A 450 -12.95 -17.70 -13.32
C GLY A 450 -13.85 -18.95 -13.07
N TYR A 451 -14.30 -19.09 -11.80
CA TYR A 451 -15.05 -20.19 -11.17
C TYR A 451 -16.56 -20.27 -11.47
N SER A 452 -17.09 -19.55 -12.46
CA SER A 452 -18.52 -19.51 -12.80
C SER A 452 -19.12 -20.91 -13.01
N SER A 453 -19.68 -21.48 -11.95
CA SER A 453 -20.60 -22.59 -12.09
C SER A 453 -21.93 -22.00 -12.53
N LEU A 454 -22.41 -22.39 -13.71
CA LEU A 454 -23.75 -22.06 -14.21
C LEU A 454 -24.84 -22.31 -13.15
N SER A 455 -24.61 -23.25 -12.22
CA SER A 455 -25.50 -23.49 -11.09
C SER A 455 -25.64 -22.32 -10.11
N TYR A 456 -24.58 -21.53 -9.89
CA TYR A 456 -24.64 -20.32 -9.06
C TYR A 456 -25.29 -19.17 -9.81
N LEU A 457 -24.96 -19.01 -11.09
CA LEU A 457 -25.52 -17.96 -11.94
C LEU A 457 -27.06 -17.96 -11.93
N ARG A 458 -27.68 -19.16 -11.98
CA ARG A 458 -29.15 -19.32 -11.93
C ARG A 458 -29.82 -18.89 -10.63
N ARG A 459 -29.05 -18.72 -9.55
CA ARG A 459 -29.57 -18.33 -8.23
C ARG A 459 -29.49 -16.83 -7.98
N LEU A 460 -28.67 -16.10 -8.74
CA LEU A 460 -28.46 -14.68 -8.52
C LEU A 460 -29.57 -13.88 -9.22
N PRO A 461 -30.11 -12.83 -8.58
CA PRO A 461 -31.08 -11.93 -9.20
C PRO A 461 -30.36 -10.90 -10.10
N ILE A 462 -29.59 -11.38 -11.08
CA ILE A 462 -28.92 -10.54 -12.08
C ILE A 462 -29.77 -10.40 -13.34
N GLN A 463 -29.53 -9.35 -14.12
CA GLN A 463 -30.23 -9.09 -15.37
C GLN A 463 -29.28 -9.01 -16.56
N GLN A 464 -27.97 -8.83 -16.31
CA GLN A 464 -26.97 -8.64 -17.35
C GLN A 464 -25.70 -9.43 -17.05
N ILE A 465 -25.02 -9.88 -18.10
CA ILE A 465 -23.68 -10.44 -18.06
C ILE A 465 -22.78 -9.63 -18.99
N LYS A 466 -21.57 -9.30 -18.52
CA LYS A 466 -20.53 -8.60 -19.29
C LYS A 466 -19.45 -9.59 -19.71
N ILE A 467 -19.18 -9.65 -21.01
CA ILE A 467 -18.11 -10.49 -21.59
C ILE A 467 -16.81 -9.71 -21.50
N ASP A 468 -15.83 -10.24 -20.76
CA ASP A 468 -14.51 -9.61 -20.60
C ASP A 468 -13.84 -9.33 -21.95
N ARG A 469 -13.10 -8.21 -21.98
CA ARG A 469 -12.32 -7.74 -23.12
C ARG A 469 -11.39 -8.80 -23.70
N GLY A 470 -10.78 -9.65 -22.88
CA GLY A 470 -9.88 -10.71 -23.35
C GLY A 470 -10.56 -11.66 -24.32
N PHE A 471 -11.81 -12.05 -24.03
CA PHE A 471 -12.60 -12.91 -24.93
C PHE A 471 -12.97 -12.21 -26.24
N VAL A 472 -13.35 -10.93 -26.16
CA VAL A 472 -13.72 -10.13 -27.35
C VAL A 472 -12.51 -9.93 -28.27
N GLN A 473 -11.34 -9.65 -27.71
CA GLN A 473 -10.11 -9.50 -28.48
C GLN A 473 -9.72 -10.81 -29.18
N ASP A 474 -9.84 -11.95 -28.49
CA ASP A 474 -9.50 -13.26 -29.05
C ASP A 474 -10.57 -13.80 -30.02
N ALA A 475 -11.82 -13.31 -29.97
CA ALA A 475 -12.91 -13.80 -30.81
C ALA A 475 -12.65 -13.63 -32.31
N ALA A 476 -11.93 -12.58 -32.71
CA ALA A 476 -11.56 -12.34 -34.10
C ALA A 476 -10.35 -13.16 -34.57
N SER A 477 -9.57 -13.75 -33.64
CA SER A 477 -8.30 -14.40 -33.97
C SER A 477 -8.43 -15.90 -34.23
N THR A 478 -9.34 -16.62 -33.54
CA THR A 478 -9.53 -18.06 -33.72
C THR A 478 -10.99 -18.50 -33.70
N ALA A 479 -11.31 -19.54 -34.48
CA ALA A 479 -12.66 -20.14 -34.49
C ALA A 479 -13.08 -20.70 -33.13
N ARG A 480 -12.12 -21.14 -32.31
CA ARG A 480 -12.35 -21.64 -30.95
C ARG A 480 -12.79 -20.51 -30.02
N SER A 481 -12.08 -19.39 -30.02
CA SER A 481 -12.42 -18.22 -29.20
C SER A 481 -13.76 -17.61 -29.63
N ALA A 482 -14.01 -17.51 -30.94
CA ALA A 482 -15.32 -17.11 -31.47
C ALA A 482 -16.45 -18.05 -31.01
N GLY A 483 -16.18 -19.36 -30.93
CA GLY A 483 -17.13 -20.35 -30.41
C GLY A 483 -17.44 -20.17 -28.94
N LEU A 484 -16.45 -19.80 -28.12
CA LEU A 484 -16.64 -19.55 -26.71
C LEU A 484 -17.51 -18.32 -26.45
N VAL A 485 -17.25 -17.21 -27.14
CA VAL A 485 -18.08 -16.00 -27.07
C VAL A 485 -19.52 -16.27 -27.49
N ARG A 486 -19.74 -17.02 -28.59
CA ARG A 486 -21.10 -17.45 -28.98
C ARG A 486 -21.80 -18.27 -27.90
N ASN A 487 -21.06 -19.15 -27.20
CA ASN A 487 -21.64 -19.94 -26.12
C ASN A 487 -22.04 -19.06 -24.93
N VAL A 488 -21.21 -18.07 -24.56
CA VAL A 488 -21.54 -17.11 -23.50
C VAL A 488 -22.81 -16.32 -23.86
N ILE A 489 -22.89 -15.80 -25.09
CA ILE A 489 -24.09 -15.08 -25.57
C ILE A 489 -25.32 -15.98 -25.49
N ARG A 490 -25.19 -17.24 -25.90
CA ARG A 490 -26.29 -18.22 -25.82
C ARG A 490 -26.68 -18.54 -24.38
N ILE A 491 -25.73 -18.66 -23.46
CA ILE A 491 -26.01 -18.85 -22.03
C ILE A 491 -26.81 -17.67 -21.48
N GLY A 492 -26.44 -16.44 -21.84
CA GLY A 492 -27.20 -15.24 -21.47
C GLY A 492 -28.64 -15.33 -21.97
N ALA A 493 -28.82 -15.63 -23.26
CA ALA A 493 -30.14 -15.79 -23.86
C ALA A 493 -30.98 -16.91 -23.21
N ASP A 494 -30.39 -18.08 -22.93
CA ASP A 494 -31.04 -19.22 -22.29
C ASP A 494 -31.44 -18.92 -20.83
N LEU A 495 -30.81 -17.93 -20.19
CA LEU A 495 -31.10 -17.45 -18.84
C LEU A 495 -31.93 -16.15 -18.83
N GLU A 496 -32.36 -15.67 -19.99
CA GLU A 496 -33.11 -14.40 -20.14
C GLU A 496 -32.32 -13.18 -19.59
N LEU A 497 -30.99 -13.21 -19.75
CA LEU A 497 -30.08 -12.15 -19.35
C LEU A 497 -29.60 -11.35 -20.57
N ASP A 498 -29.51 -10.03 -20.40
CA ASP A 498 -28.85 -9.16 -21.36
C ASP A 498 -27.35 -9.47 -21.40
N VAL A 499 -26.76 -9.37 -22.60
CA VAL A 499 -25.33 -9.61 -22.80
C VAL A 499 -24.69 -8.36 -23.35
N LEU A 500 -23.70 -7.85 -22.61
CA LEU A 500 -22.88 -6.71 -22.98
C LEU A 500 -21.46 -7.19 -23.29
N ALA A 501 -20.95 -6.87 -24.48
CA ALA A 501 -19.57 -7.20 -24.85
C ALA A 501 -18.62 -6.03 -24.56
N GLU A 502 -17.57 -6.27 -23.80
CA GLU A 502 -16.58 -5.25 -23.44
C GLU A 502 -15.36 -5.24 -24.34
N GLY A 503 -14.69 -4.09 -24.42
CA GLY A 503 -13.45 -3.95 -25.14
C GLY A 503 -13.59 -4.12 -26.66
N VAL A 504 -14.75 -3.78 -27.22
CA VAL A 504 -14.96 -3.72 -28.66
C VAL A 504 -14.17 -2.53 -29.23
N GLU A 505 -13.19 -2.82 -30.08
CA GLU A 505 -12.27 -1.85 -30.66
C GLU A 505 -12.42 -1.72 -32.19
N THR A 506 -12.99 -2.72 -32.87
CA THR A 506 -13.15 -2.72 -34.33
C THR A 506 -14.56 -3.08 -34.80
N GLU A 507 -14.91 -2.63 -36.00
CA GLU A 507 -16.20 -2.93 -36.63
C GLU A 507 -16.38 -4.43 -36.90
N GLU A 508 -15.30 -5.15 -37.19
CA GLU A 508 -15.34 -6.61 -37.38
C GLU A 508 -15.71 -7.33 -36.08
N GLN A 509 -15.20 -6.87 -34.93
CA GLN A 509 -15.57 -7.41 -33.62
C GLN A 509 -17.06 -7.16 -33.35
N HIS A 510 -17.54 -5.92 -33.57
CA HIS A 510 -18.95 -5.58 -33.42
C HIS A 510 -19.84 -6.46 -34.31
N ALA A 511 -19.53 -6.59 -35.60
CA ALA A 511 -20.31 -7.40 -36.54
C ALA A 511 -20.36 -8.88 -36.13
N LEU A 512 -19.24 -9.44 -35.67
CA LEU A 512 -19.16 -10.83 -35.19
C LEU A 512 -20.05 -11.04 -33.96
N LEU A 513 -19.98 -10.13 -32.99
CA LEU A 513 -20.75 -10.20 -31.75
C LEU A 513 -22.25 -9.98 -31.99
N ALA A 514 -22.61 -9.01 -32.82
CA ALA A 514 -23.99 -8.74 -33.21
C ALA A 514 -24.61 -9.93 -33.95
N ALA A 515 -23.87 -10.54 -34.89
CA ALA A 515 -24.31 -11.75 -35.59
C ALA A 515 -24.48 -12.96 -34.65
N ALA A 516 -23.77 -12.97 -33.52
CA ALA A 516 -23.91 -13.99 -32.48
C ALA A 516 -25.11 -13.74 -31.53
N GLY A 517 -25.78 -12.58 -31.63
CA GLY A 517 -26.94 -12.22 -30.81
C GLY A 517 -26.64 -11.30 -29.63
N CYS A 518 -25.43 -10.72 -29.53
CA CYS A 518 -25.12 -9.71 -28.52
C CYS A 518 -25.88 -8.42 -28.82
N SER A 519 -26.55 -7.83 -27.82
CA SER A 519 -27.43 -6.66 -28.01
C SER A 519 -26.83 -5.35 -27.51
N GLN A 520 -25.81 -5.42 -26.64
CA GLN A 520 -25.17 -4.25 -26.02
C GLN A 520 -23.65 -4.34 -26.13
N PHE A 521 -23.00 -3.18 -26.26
CA PHE A 521 -21.56 -3.11 -26.52
C PHE A 521 -20.89 -1.95 -25.78
N GLN A 522 -19.65 -2.18 -25.37
CA GLN A 522 -18.79 -1.18 -24.77
C GLN A 522 -17.36 -1.35 -25.29
N GLY A 523 -16.66 -0.24 -25.55
CA GLY A 523 -15.27 -0.29 -25.97
C GLY A 523 -14.80 0.97 -26.68
N PHE A 524 -13.52 1.00 -27.07
CA PHE A 524 -12.91 2.18 -27.68
C PHE A 524 -13.42 2.49 -29.09
N LEU A 525 -14.09 1.54 -29.75
CA LEU A 525 -14.83 1.79 -30.98
C LEU A 525 -15.89 2.88 -30.77
N TYR A 526 -16.57 2.85 -29.61
CA TYR A 526 -17.66 3.78 -29.29
C TYR A 526 -17.16 4.97 -28.48
N GLY A 527 -16.15 4.79 -27.64
CA GLY A 527 -15.57 5.89 -26.87
C GLY A 527 -14.66 5.41 -25.76
N ARG A 528 -13.59 6.17 -25.52
CA ARG A 528 -12.76 6.00 -24.31
C ARG A 528 -13.50 6.57 -23.10
N PRO A 529 -13.20 6.10 -21.87
CA PRO A 529 -13.69 6.75 -20.65
C PRO A 529 -13.38 8.25 -20.68
N MET A 530 -14.40 9.08 -20.47
CA MET A 530 -14.31 10.54 -20.63
C MET A 530 -14.95 11.30 -19.46
N PRO A 531 -14.63 12.59 -19.26
CA PRO A 531 -15.33 13.41 -18.28
C PRO A 531 -16.83 13.51 -18.58
N ARG A 532 -17.63 13.71 -17.53
CA ARG A 532 -19.09 13.79 -17.61
C ARG A 532 -19.59 14.76 -18.68
N ALA A 533 -19.07 15.99 -18.70
CA ALA A 533 -19.52 17.02 -19.64
C ALA A 533 -19.34 16.58 -21.09
N THR A 534 -18.20 15.99 -21.41
CA THR A 534 -17.91 15.45 -22.76
C THR A 534 -18.83 14.29 -23.11
N PHE A 535 -19.17 13.43 -22.14
CA PHE A 535 -20.14 12.36 -22.34
C PHE A 535 -21.54 12.92 -22.65
N GLU A 536 -22.02 13.88 -21.86
CA GLU A 536 -23.34 14.49 -22.05
C GLU A 536 -23.45 15.26 -23.38
N GLU A 537 -22.41 16.01 -23.76
CA GLU A 537 -22.33 16.71 -25.05
C GLU A 537 -22.44 15.74 -26.24
N ARG A 538 -21.80 14.58 -26.14
CA ARG A 538 -21.88 13.55 -27.16
C ARG A 538 -23.30 13.01 -27.31
N VAL A 539 -23.95 12.63 -26.20
CA VAL A 539 -25.33 12.10 -26.25
C VAL A 539 -26.30 13.15 -26.77
N ALA A 540 -26.11 14.42 -26.41
CA ALA A 540 -26.90 15.51 -26.98
C ALA A 540 -26.74 15.64 -28.50
N ALA A 541 -25.52 15.49 -29.01
CA ALA A 541 -25.26 15.51 -30.45
C ALA A 541 -25.90 14.31 -31.19
N GLU A 542 -25.90 13.12 -30.58
CA GLU A 542 -26.58 11.93 -31.11
C GLU A 542 -28.09 12.16 -31.22
N ALA A 543 -28.73 12.69 -30.17
CA ALA A 543 -30.16 12.99 -30.17
C ALA A 543 -30.57 14.00 -31.25
N LEU A 544 -29.76 15.06 -31.46
CA LEU A 544 -30.00 16.05 -32.51
C LEU A 544 -29.90 15.46 -33.93
N ALA A 545 -29.00 14.48 -34.13
CA ALA A 545 -28.85 13.81 -35.41
C ALA A 545 -30.05 12.89 -35.72
N GLU A 546 -30.61 12.22 -34.71
CA GLU A 546 -31.82 11.39 -34.86
C GLU A 546 -33.04 12.25 -35.22
N ASP A 547 -33.24 13.38 -34.54
CA ASP A 547 -34.35 14.31 -34.81
C ASP A 547 -34.26 14.90 -36.24
N ALA A 548 -33.06 15.25 -36.70
CA ALA A 548 -32.83 15.74 -38.05
C ALA A 548 -33.07 14.66 -39.13
N GLY A 549 -32.71 13.41 -38.85
CA GLY A 549 -32.93 12.27 -39.74
C GLY A 549 -34.39 11.80 -39.79
N SER A 550 -35.18 12.03 -38.74
CA SER A 550 -36.62 11.71 -38.71
C SER A 550 -37.50 12.77 -39.39
N ALA A 551 -36.98 13.97 -39.62
CA ALA A 551 -37.69 15.09 -40.26
C ALA A 551 -37.45 15.19 -41.78
N ALA A 552 -36.50 14.41 -42.31
CA ALA A 552 -36.18 14.27 -43.74
C ALA A 552 -36.84 13.01 -44.32
#